data_AF-A0A1D6QF65-F1
#
_entry.id   AF-A0A1D6QF65-F1
#
_cell.length_a   1.000
_cell.length_b   1.000
_cell.length_c   1.000
_cell.angle_alpha   90.00
_cell.angle_beta   90.00
_cell.angle_gamma   90.00
#
_symmetry.space_group_name_H-M   'P 1'
#
loop_
_entity.id
_entity.type
_entity.pdbx_description
1 polymer ?
#
loop_
_entity_poly.entity_id
_entity_poly.type
_entity_poly.pdbx_seq_one_letter_code
_entity_poly.pdbx_strand_id
1 'polypeptide(L)'
;MASPAAVLVSNGGISPHAPPSAAAFLVSTPGAYTTAPGTLLWWTRHLRRLAESATLLARSRPNLLGLPLPRSRALDLDLLSIHSLVNPSVRVAIREMRTRLPMTKDEDLALTALVRGADPISGGGGAGLDVFVHVGTYSPPIFGESGKGRRCRQDPEEFGKDEASWGH
;
A
#
# COMPACT_ATOMS: atom_id res chain seq x y z
N MET A 1 23.82 3.33 10.97
CA MET A 1 22.44 3.88 11.08
C MET A 1 21.58 2.75 11.63
N ALA A 2 20.94 2.94 12.78
CA ALA A 2 20.04 1.91 13.33
C ALA A 2 18.90 1.69 12.33
N SER A 3 18.61 0.43 11.99
CA SER A 3 17.45 0.13 11.15
C SER A 3 16.21 0.63 11.89
N PRO A 4 15.36 1.48 11.28
CA PRO A 4 14.16 1.98 11.95
C PRO A 4 13.31 0.79 12.41
N ALA A 5 12.81 0.85 13.64
CA ALA A 5 12.01 -0.24 14.17
C ALA A 5 10.76 -0.42 13.30
N ALA A 6 10.58 -1.64 12.79
CA ALA A 6 9.44 -2.04 12.00
C ALA A 6 8.82 -3.30 12.60
N VAL A 7 7.57 -3.55 12.24
CA VAL A 7 6.80 -4.74 12.59
C VAL A 7 6.16 -5.26 11.30
N LEU A 8 6.23 -6.58 11.09
CA LEU A 8 5.49 -7.25 10.03
C LEU A 8 4.55 -8.26 10.67
N VAL A 9 3.27 -8.19 10.30
CA VAL A 9 2.23 -9.13 10.72
C VAL A 9 1.66 -9.81 9.48
N SER A 10 1.56 -11.13 9.51
CA SER A 10 1.01 -11.95 8.43
C SER A 10 -0.19 -12.73 8.96
N ASN A 11 -1.37 -12.58 8.35
CA ASN A 11 -2.60 -13.27 8.75
C ASN A 11 -2.88 -13.22 10.27
N GLY A 12 -2.61 -12.07 10.91
CA GLY A 12 -2.78 -11.85 12.35
C GLY A 12 -1.62 -12.31 13.23
N GLY A 13 -0.64 -13.04 12.71
CA GLY A 13 0.57 -13.47 13.42
C GLY A 13 1.75 -12.52 13.21
N ILE A 14 2.48 -12.18 14.28
CA ILE A 14 3.70 -11.36 14.18
C ILE A 14 4.80 -12.21 13.53
N SER A 15 5.49 -11.65 12.54
CA SER A 15 6.63 -12.32 11.90
C SER A 15 7.78 -12.47 12.90
N PRO A 16 8.38 -13.67 13.03
CA PRO A 16 9.48 -13.91 13.96
C PRO A 16 10.81 -13.30 13.48
N HIS A 17 10.91 -12.93 12.20
CA HIS A 17 12.13 -12.38 11.61
C HIS A 17 12.12 -10.85 11.63
N ALA A 18 13.32 -10.27 11.59
CA ALA A 18 13.47 -8.82 11.46
C ALA A 18 12.77 -8.35 10.17
N PRO A 19 11.80 -7.44 10.27
CA PRO A 19 11.05 -7.02 9.10
C PRO A 19 11.92 -6.20 8.15
N PRO A 20 11.81 -6.42 6.82
CA PRO A 20 12.49 -5.60 5.83
C PRO A 20 11.94 -4.17 5.83
N SER A 21 12.63 -3.26 5.13
CA SER A 21 12.08 -1.94 4.84
C SER A 21 10.78 -2.07 4.05
N ALA A 22 9.86 -1.10 4.18
CA ALA A 22 8.60 -1.12 3.43
C ALA A 22 8.83 -1.20 1.90
N ALA A 23 9.86 -0.52 1.40
CA ALA A 23 10.23 -0.58 -0.02
C ALA A 23 10.70 -1.98 -0.43
N ALA A 24 11.61 -2.59 0.33
CA ALA A 24 12.09 -3.94 0.05
C ALA A 24 10.95 -4.97 0.12
N PHE A 25 10.07 -4.83 1.12
CA PHE A 25 8.87 -5.65 1.28
C PHE A 25 7.95 -5.60 0.05
N LEU A 26 7.67 -4.41 -0.47
CA LEU A 26 6.78 -4.22 -1.63
C LEU A 26 7.42 -4.71 -2.93
N VAL A 27 8.75 -4.59 -3.07
CA VAL A 27 9.47 -5.11 -4.23
C VAL A 27 9.48 -6.64 -4.22
N SER A 28 9.65 -7.26 -3.04
CA SER A 28 9.73 -8.73 -2.92
C SER A 28 8.36 -9.42 -2.91
N THR A 29 7.28 -8.69 -2.67
CA THR A 29 5.96 -9.26 -2.40
C THR A 29 4.94 -8.73 -3.41
N PRO A 30 4.58 -9.51 -4.45
CA PRO A 30 3.53 -9.11 -5.37
C PRO A 30 2.16 -9.12 -4.68
N GLY A 31 1.32 -8.13 -4.98
CA GLY A 31 -0.02 -8.02 -4.42
C GLY A 31 -0.60 -6.62 -4.58
N ALA A 32 -1.85 -6.45 -4.15
CA ALA A 32 -2.46 -5.14 -4.01
C ALA A 32 -2.09 -4.56 -2.64
N TYR A 33 -1.74 -3.28 -2.58
CA TYR A 33 -1.37 -2.65 -1.31
C TYR A 33 -1.93 -1.24 -1.13
N THR A 34 -1.96 -0.80 0.11
CA THR A 34 -2.28 0.58 0.49
C THR A 34 -1.39 0.99 1.64
N THR A 35 -0.87 2.22 1.59
CA THR A 35 -0.10 2.82 2.68
C THR A 35 -0.89 4.00 3.24
N ALA A 36 -0.97 4.08 4.56
CA ALA A 36 -1.68 5.10 5.32
C ALA A 36 -0.86 5.50 6.56
N PRO A 37 -1.04 6.72 7.10
CA PRO A 37 -0.49 7.06 8.40
C PRO A 37 -1.10 6.18 9.51
N GLY A 38 -0.34 5.94 10.58
CA GLY A 38 -0.74 5.11 11.71
C GLY A 38 -1.92 5.67 12.51
N THR A 39 -2.26 6.94 12.32
CA THR A 39 -3.49 7.56 12.88
C THR A 39 -4.77 6.95 12.32
N LEU A 40 -4.69 6.25 11.18
CA LEU A 40 -5.83 5.64 10.49
C LEU A 40 -6.97 6.62 10.15
N LEU A 41 -6.67 7.93 10.13
CA LEU A 41 -7.57 8.95 9.61
C LEU A 41 -7.81 8.61 8.13
N TRP A 42 -9.07 8.32 7.75
CA TRP A 42 -9.46 7.81 6.42
C TRP A 42 -9.14 6.35 6.11
N TRP A 43 -8.85 5.50 7.10
CA TRP A 43 -8.56 4.09 6.87
C TRP A 43 -9.62 3.36 6.03
N THR A 44 -10.91 3.63 6.24
CA THR A 44 -12.00 3.08 5.42
C THR A 44 -11.83 3.41 3.93
N ARG A 45 -11.36 4.60 3.58
CA ARG A 45 -11.08 4.99 2.19
C ARG A 45 -9.89 4.21 1.63
N HIS A 46 -8.84 4.00 2.43
CA HIS A 46 -7.69 3.20 2.04
C HIS A 46 -8.07 1.73 1.80
N LEU A 47 -8.93 1.15 2.66
CA LEU A 47 -9.46 -0.20 2.49
C LEU A 47 -10.38 -0.34 1.28
N ARG A 48 -11.24 0.65 1.01
CA ARG A 48 -12.07 0.65 -0.20
C ARG A 48 -11.23 0.64 -1.47
N ARG A 49 -10.22 1.52 -1.54
CA ARG A 49 -9.27 1.55 -2.66
C ARG A 49 -8.54 0.21 -2.80
N LEU A 50 -8.17 -0.40 -1.67
CA LEU A 50 -7.52 -1.72 -1.66
C LEU A 50 -8.44 -2.80 -2.23
N ALA A 51 -9.71 -2.83 -1.82
CA ALA A 51 -10.71 -3.78 -2.33
C ALA A 51 -10.92 -3.62 -3.84
N GLU A 52 -11.13 -2.39 -4.30
CA GLU A 52 -11.28 -2.09 -5.73
C GLU A 52 -10.05 -2.52 -6.54
N SER A 53 -8.84 -2.22 -6.03
CA SER A 53 -7.58 -2.59 -6.69
C SER A 53 -7.36 -4.09 -6.73
N ALA A 54 -7.64 -4.80 -5.62
CA ALA A 54 -7.51 -6.24 -5.54
C ALA A 54 -8.52 -6.95 -6.46
N THR A 55 -9.77 -6.50 -6.49
CA THR A 55 -10.80 -7.00 -7.41
C THR A 55 -10.42 -6.78 -8.87
N LEU A 56 -9.90 -5.58 -9.21
CA LEU A 56 -9.43 -5.29 -10.56
C LEU A 56 -8.22 -6.16 -10.96
N LEU A 57 -7.26 -6.35 -10.05
CA LEU A 57 -6.10 -7.23 -10.28
C LEU A 57 -6.53 -8.68 -10.43
N ALA A 58 -7.44 -9.18 -9.60
CA ALA A 58 -7.99 -10.53 -9.73
C ALA A 58 -8.63 -10.74 -11.11
N ARG A 59 -9.40 -9.76 -11.63
CA ARG A 59 -10.06 -9.87 -12.93
C ARG A 59 -9.10 -9.73 -14.11
N SER A 60 -8.15 -8.81 -14.05
CA SER A 60 -7.31 -8.43 -15.20
C SER A 60 -5.94 -9.10 -15.25
N ARG A 61 -5.26 -9.26 -14.11
CA ARG A 61 -3.89 -9.75 -13.99
C ARG A 61 -3.71 -10.58 -12.71
N PRO A 62 -4.36 -11.75 -12.61
CA PRO A 62 -4.38 -12.54 -11.37
C PRO A 62 -3.02 -13.05 -10.92
N ASN A 63 -2.09 -13.20 -11.86
CA ASN A 63 -0.69 -13.53 -11.58
C ASN A 63 0.00 -12.45 -10.72
N LEU A 64 -0.35 -11.17 -10.88
CA LEU A 64 0.20 -10.09 -10.05
C LEU A 64 -0.38 -10.09 -8.63
N LEU A 65 -1.57 -10.65 -8.46
CA LEU A 65 -2.14 -10.89 -7.13
C LEU A 65 -1.61 -12.19 -6.52
N GLY A 66 -0.86 -13.03 -7.26
CA GLY A 66 -0.40 -14.33 -6.75
C GLY A 66 -1.50 -15.41 -6.71
N LEU A 67 -2.60 -15.22 -7.46
CA LEU A 67 -3.67 -16.20 -7.55
C LEU A 67 -3.39 -17.23 -8.65
N PRO A 68 -3.52 -18.54 -8.38
CA PRO A 68 -3.52 -19.54 -9.44
C PRO A 68 -4.79 -19.41 -10.27
N LEU A 69 -4.65 -19.32 -11.60
CA LEU A 69 -5.76 -19.43 -12.54
C LEU A 69 -6.38 -20.85 -12.37
N PRO A 70 -7.72 -21.02 -12.22
CA PRO A 70 -8.84 -20.13 -12.54
C PRO A 70 -9.51 -19.45 -11.33
N ARG A 71 -8.92 -19.51 -10.12
CA ARG A 71 -9.52 -18.98 -8.87
C ARG A 71 -9.80 -17.48 -8.91
N SER A 72 -9.15 -16.78 -9.83
CA SER A 72 -9.23 -15.35 -10.03
C SER A 72 -10.58 -14.80 -10.47
N ARG A 73 -11.40 -15.58 -11.20
CA ARG A 73 -12.72 -15.13 -11.66
C ARG A 73 -13.79 -15.18 -10.58
N ALA A 74 -13.56 -15.89 -9.48
CA ALA A 74 -14.52 -16.08 -8.41
C ALA A 74 -14.31 -15.16 -7.20
N LEU A 75 -13.20 -14.40 -7.15
CA LEU A 75 -12.92 -13.49 -6.05
C LEU A 75 -13.60 -12.15 -6.28
N ASP A 76 -14.76 -11.99 -5.64
CA ASP A 76 -15.39 -10.68 -5.46
C ASP A 76 -15.03 -10.15 -4.08
N LEU A 77 -14.08 -9.20 -4.03
CA LEU A 77 -13.59 -8.63 -2.80
C LEU A 77 -14.35 -7.34 -2.54
N ASP A 78 -15.37 -7.43 -1.70
CA ASP A 78 -16.08 -6.27 -1.19
C ASP A 78 -15.32 -5.60 -0.04
N LEU A 79 -15.77 -4.41 0.33
CA LEU A 79 -15.15 -3.64 1.42
C LEU A 79 -15.21 -4.40 2.76
N LEU A 80 -16.30 -5.11 3.04
CA LEU A 80 -16.49 -5.84 4.31
C LEU A 80 -15.51 -7.01 4.43
N SER A 81 -15.28 -7.75 3.35
CA SER A 81 -14.32 -8.87 3.30
C SER A 81 -12.90 -8.37 3.54
N ILE A 82 -12.49 -7.31 2.82
CA ILE A 82 -11.17 -6.70 3.02
C ILE A 82 -11.02 -6.12 4.43
N HIS A 83 -12.06 -5.50 4.98
CA HIS A 83 -12.04 -4.97 6.34
C HIS A 83 -11.88 -6.07 7.39
N SER A 84 -12.63 -7.17 7.27
CA SER A 84 -12.55 -8.34 8.14
C SER A 84 -11.16 -9.00 8.08
N LEU A 85 -10.56 -9.03 6.89
CA LEU A 85 -9.25 -9.63 6.65
C LEU A 85 -8.10 -8.78 7.19
N VAL A 86 -8.10 -7.48 6.90
CA VAL A 86 -6.94 -6.61 7.15
C VAL A 86 -6.91 -6.11 8.59
N ASN A 87 -8.06 -5.76 9.16
CA ASN A 87 -8.09 -5.07 10.45
C ASN A 87 -7.56 -5.88 11.64
N PRO A 88 -7.77 -7.20 11.76
CA PRO A 88 -7.14 -7.99 12.82
C PRO A 88 -5.61 -7.85 12.80
N SER A 89 -4.99 -7.99 11.63
CA SER A 89 -3.55 -7.84 11.45
C SER A 89 -3.07 -6.42 11.76
N VAL A 90 -3.83 -5.39 11.36
CA VAL A 90 -3.53 -3.99 11.69
C VAL A 90 -3.53 -3.74 13.20
N ARG A 91 -4.52 -4.26 13.93
CA ARG A 91 -4.59 -4.12 15.39
C ARG A 91 -3.39 -4.75 16.08
N VAL A 92 -2.98 -5.94 15.63
CA VAL A 92 -1.78 -6.62 16.15
C VAL A 92 -0.53 -5.80 15.85
N ALA A 93 -0.38 -5.32 14.61
CA ALA A 93 0.81 -4.58 14.19
C ALA A 93 0.99 -3.25 14.94
N ILE A 94 -0.08 -2.48 15.12
CA ILE A 94 -0.04 -1.22 15.88
C ILE A 94 0.27 -1.48 17.35
N ARG A 95 -0.36 -2.50 17.95
CA ARG A 95 -0.10 -2.86 19.35
C ARG A 95 1.36 -3.24 19.57
N GLU A 96 1.91 -4.06 18.67
CA GLU A 96 3.31 -4.49 18.72
C GLU A 96 4.28 -3.33 18.40
N MET A 97 3.89 -2.38 17.55
CA MET A 97 4.71 -1.19 17.33
C MET A 97 4.80 -0.33 18.60
N ARG A 98 3.68 -0.17 19.32
CA ARG A 98 3.64 0.59 20.58
C ARG A 98 4.43 -0.09 21.71
N THR A 99 4.56 -1.41 21.72
CA THR A 99 5.43 -2.10 22.70
C THR A 99 6.91 -1.85 22.40
N ARG A 100 7.29 -1.77 21.12
CA ARG A 100 8.69 -1.50 20.70
C ARG A 100 9.07 -0.03 20.82
N LEU A 101 8.14 0.87 20.53
CA LEU A 101 8.33 2.33 20.51
C LEU A 101 7.21 3.05 21.29
N PRO A 102 7.21 2.99 22.63
CA PRO A 102 6.12 3.53 23.45
C PRO A 102 5.98 5.06 23.38
N MET A 103 7.03 5.77 22.96
CA MET A 103 7.05 7.23 22.87
C MET A 103 6.71 7.75 21.46
N THR A 104 6.55 6.86 20.48
CA THR A 104 6.25 7.23 19.10
C THR A 104 4.76 7.50 18.95
N LYS A 105 4.42 8.63 18.33
CA LYS A 105 3.02 8.96 18.04
C LYS A 105 2.54 8.20 16.80
N ASP A 106 1.24 7.94 16.74
CA ASP A 106 0.63 7.26 15.59
C ASP A 106 0.81 8.04 14.27
N GLU A 107 0.97 9.36 14.33
CA GLU A 107 1.26 10.24 13.18
C GLU A 107 2.65 10.03 12.58
N ASP A 108 3.58 9.53 13.39
CA ASP A 108 4.95 9.21 12.99
C ASP A 108 5.08 7.75 12.49
N LEU A 109 3.97 7.03 12.35
CA LEU A 109 3.94 5.66 11.84
C LEU A 109 3.38 5.64 10.40
N ALA A 110 3.99 4.81 9.56
CA ALA A 110 3.42 4.41 8.28
C ALA A 110 2.95 2.96 8.38
N LEU A 111 1.69 2.75 8.06
CA LEU A 111 1.08 1.44 7.94
C LEU A 111 0.91 1.09 6.47
N THR A 112 1.46 -0.05 6.05
CA THR A 112 1.29 -0.61 4.72
C THR A 112 0.58 -1.95 4.85
N ALA A 113 -0.65 -2.03 4.34
CA ALA A 113 -1.38 -3.28 4.22
C ALA A 113 -1.29 -3.79 2.78
N LEU A 114 -0.92 -5.05 2.62
CA LEU A 114 -0.82 -5.75 1.35
C LEU A 114 -1.68 -7.02 1.41
N VAL A 115 -2.43 -7.26 0.34
CA VAL A 115 -3.21 -8.48 0.13
C VAL A 115 -2.70 -9.19 -1.12
N ARG A 116 -2.56 -10.51 -1.03
CA ARG A 116 -2.21 -11.38 -2.15
C ARG A 116 -2.98 -12.69 -2.06
N GLY A 117 -3.05 -13.41 -3.17
CA GLY A 117 -3.51 -14.78 -3.23
C GLY A 117 -2.71 -15.66 -2.29
N ALA A 118 -3.44 -16.46 -1.51
CA ALA A 118 -2.82 -17.44 -0.65
C ALA A 118 -2.18 -18.56 -1.47
N ASP A 119 -1.01 -19.01 -1.02
CA ASP A 119 -0.44 -20.24 -1.54
C ASP A 119 -1.33 -21.42 -1.13
N PRO A 120 -1.74 -22.31 -2.06
CA PRO A 120 -2.49 -23.52 -1.71
C PRO A 120 -1.81 -24.39 -0.64
N ILE A 121 -0.50 -24.27 -0.44
CA ILE A 121 0.27 -25.03 0.55
C ILE A 121 0.27 -24.35 1.93
N SER A 122 0.18 -23.01 1.99
CA SER A 122 0.40 -22.25 3.24
C SER A 122 -0.86 -21.99 4.07
N GLY A 123 -2.02 -22.52 3.68
CA GLY A 123 -3.26 -22.34 4.43
C GLY A 123 -3.68 -20.87 4.47
N GLY A 124 -4.34 -20.42 3.40
CA GLY A 124 -4.71 -19.02 3.23
C GLY A 124 -5.64 -18.46 4.32
N GLY A 125 -5.54 -17.15 4.54
CA GLY A 125 -6.56 -16.40 5.27
C GLY A 125 -7.95 -16.55 4.67
N GLY A 126 -8.98 -16.18 5.46
CA GLY A 126 -10.39 -16.30 5.04
C GLY A 126 -10.62 -15.66 3.67
N ALA A 127 -11.18 -16.42 2.72
CA ALA A 127 -11.30 -16.07 1.29
C ALA A 127 -10.10 -16.42 0.37
N GLY A 128 -9.10 -17.18 0.82
CA GLY A 128 -7.99 -17.62 -0.04
C GLY A 128 -7.01 -16.50 -0.37
N LEU A 129 -6.91 -15.52 0.53
CA LEU A 129 -5.97 -14.41 0.47
C LEU A 129 -5.09 -14.42 1.71
N ASP A 130 -3.82 -14.08 1.51
CA ASP A 130 -2.90 -13.73 2.57
C ASP A 130 -2.84 -12.22 2.75
N VAL A 131 -2.81 -11.81 4.01
CA VAL A 131 -2.72 -10.42 4.45
C VAL A 131 -1.38 -10.21 5.10
N PHE A 132 -0.70 -9.15 4.68
CA PHE A 132 0.54 -8.69 5.27
C PHE A 132 0.37 -7.23 5.70
N VAL A 133 0.73 -6.92 6.94
CA VAL A 133 0.73 -5.55 7.47
C VAL A 133 2.12 -5.22 7.95
N HIS A 134 2.75 -4.27 7.26
CA HIS A 134 4.00 -3.66 7.67
C HIS A 134 3.70 -2.34 8.39
N VAL A 135 4.27 -2.15 9.57
CA VAL A 135 4.25 -0.88 10.28
C VAL A 135 5.68 -0.47 10.53
N GLY A 136 6.05 0.74 10.17
CA GLY A 136 7.35 1.32 10.43
C GLY A 136 7.22 2.80 10.79
N THR A 137 8.30 3.40 11.28
CA THR A 137 8.34 4.85 11.44
C THR A 137 8.33 5.54 10.08
N TYR A 138 7.49 6.56 9.96
CA TYR A 138 7.39 7.43 8.80
C TYR A 138 8.18 8.70 9.07
N SER A 139 9.29 8.88 8.36
CA SER A 139 9.95 10.17 8.26
C SER A 139 9.52 10.77 6.92
N PRO A 140 8.56 11.72 6.90
CA PRO A 140 8.21 12.38 5.66
C PRO A 140 9.47 13.00 5.07
N PRO A 141 9.73 12.84 3.76
CA PRO A 141 10.78 13.62 3.12
C PRO A 141 10.50 15.09 3.36
N ILE A 142 11.48 15.80 3.93
CA ILE A 142 11.45 17.25 4.10
C ILE A 142 11.41 17.86 2.69
N PHE A 143 10.22 18.16 2.21
CA PHE A 143 10.06 19.00 1.03
C PHE A 143 10.31 20.44 1.48
N GLY A 144 11.51 20.98 1.25
CA GLY A 144 11.74 22.39 1.53
C GLY A 144 13.15 22.93 1.71
N GLU A 145 14.22 22.14 1.69
CA GLU A 145 15.57 22.72 1.77
C GLU A 145 16.14 23.04 0.38
N SER A 146 15.97 24.32 0.01
CA SER A 146 16.64 25.05 -1.07
C SER A 146 16.49 24.49 -2.49
N GLY A 147 15.26 24.50 -2.99
CA GLY A 147 14.98 24.58 -4.42
C GLY A 147 13.96 25.66 -4.64
N LYS A 148 14.39 26.83 -5.11
CA LYS A 148 13.55 27.99 -5.44
C LYS A 148 12.21 27.53 -6.01
N GLY A 149 11.11 27.92 -5.35
CA GLY A 149 9.76 27.67 -5.82
C GLY A 149 9.55 28.24 -7.21
N ARG A 150 9.74 27.42 -8.24
CA ARG A 150 9.15 27.66 -9.55
C ARG A 150 7.71 27.22 -9.46
N ARG A 151 6.88 28.21 -9.14
CA ARG A 151 5.46 28.25 -9.41
C ARG A 151 5.25 27.70 -10.82
N CYS A 152 4.59 26.55 -10.96
CA CYS A 152 4.06 26.12 -12.26
C CYS A 152 2.96 27.12 -12.63
N ARG A 153 3.34 28.22 -13.25
CA ARG A 153 2.42 29.10 -13.95
C ARG A 153 2.04 28.36 -15.23
N GLN A 154 0.77 27.98 -15.34
CA GLN A 154 0.16 27.73 -16.63
C GLN A 154 0.13 29.08 -17.34
N ASP A 155 1.00 29.27 -18.32
CA ASP A 155 0.86 30.40 -19.24
C ASP A 155 -0.24 30.01 -20.26
N PRO A 156 -1.27 30.87 -20.44
CA PRO A 156 -2.35 30.62 -21.37
C PRO A 156 -1.93 31.02 -22.79
N GLU A 157 -2.42 30.25 -23.76
CA GLU A 157 -2.60 30.53 -25.19
C GLU A 157 -1.74 31.64 -25.83
N GLU A 158 -0.86 31.24 -26.74
CA GLU A 158 -0.35 32.14 -27.78
C GLU A 158 -0.98 31.74 -29.13
N PHE A 159 -2.05 32.45 -29.46
CA PHE A 159 -2.70 32.43 -30.76
C PHE A 159 -1.95 33.36 -31.72
N GLY A 160 -1.37 32.78 -32.77
CA GLY A 160 -1.35 33.36 -34.11
C GLY A 160 -0.28 34.41 -34.45
N LYS A 161 0.72 33.94 -35.22
CA LYS A 161 1.28 34.49 -36.47
C LYS A 161 2.41 33.52 -36.82
N ASP A 162 2.32 32.79 -37.94
CA ASP A 162 3.03 33.21 -39.15
C ASP A 162 2.29 32.77 -40.42
N GLU A 163 2.14 33.72 -41.32
CA GLU A 163 1.62 33.55 -42.67
C GLU A 163 2.76 33.23 -43.65
N ALA A 164 2.41 32.49 -44.71
CA ALA A 164 3.09 32.33 -45.99
C ALA A 164 4.32 31.40 -46.09
N SER A 165 4.14 30.27 -46.78
CA SER A 165 4.71 30.05 -48.13
C SER A 165 4.86 28.55 -48.44
N TRP A 166 3.89 27.98 -49.18
CA TRP A 166 4.16 26.85 -50.08
C TRP A 166 3.34 27.05 -51.35
N GLY A 167 4.05 27.12 -52.48
CA GLY A 167 3.46 27.37 -53.78
C GLY A 167 2.77 26.16 -54.40
N HIS A 168 1.79 26.44 -55.26
CA HIS A 168 1.80 26.07 -56.67
C HIS A 168 0.74 26.88 -57.43
#